data_AF-A0A954HS12-F1
#
_entry.id   AF-A0A954HS12-F1
#
_cell.length_a   1.000
_cell.length_b   1.000
_cell.length_c   1.000
_cell.angle_alpha   90.00
_cell.angle_beta   90.00
_cell.angle_gamma   90.00
#
_symmetry.space_group_name_H-M   'P 1'
#
loop_
_entity.id
_entity.type
_entity.pdbx_description
1 polymer ?
#
loop_
_entity_poly.entity_id
_entity_poly.type
_entity_poly.pdbx_seq_one_letter_code
_entity_poly.pdbx_strand_id
1 'polypeptide(L)'
;IAVFLGLAVPAAVYPAASRHATALDLLAAELAGDAGMMQQIEGIAVGALLLFLMGLADDRWNLSWKLRLGVQFLVAAGATAAGVRATVFVAQPWIGITITILWIMVLTNAMNFLDNMDGLSAGIGVIASLMSAAILVLMVREPHLSVAFVLVLLAGSLRGFLC
;
A
#
# COMPACT_ATOMS: atom_id res chain seq x y z
N ILE A 1 12.18 8.03 2.43
CA ILE A 1 12.10 8.68 3.76
C ILE A 1 10.92 9.66 3.84
N ALA A 2 10.79 10.63 2.91
CA ALA A 2 9.66 11.58 2.89
C ALA A 2 8.27 10.91 2.80
N VAL A 3 8.13 9.86 1.99
CA VAL A 3 6.87 9.09 1.84
C VAL A 3 6.45 8.39 3.14
N PHE A 4 7.41 7.74 3.81
CA PHE A 4 7.16 7.07 5.10
C PHE A 4 6.81 8.06 6.20
N LEU A 5 7.47 9.22 6.25
CA LEU A 5 7.10 10.28 7.19
C LEU A 5 5.73 10.87 6.87
N GLY A 6 5.38 11.03 5.59
CA GLY A 6 4.07 11.50 5.14
C GLY A 6 2.91 10.55 5.47
N LEU A 7 3.17 9.24 5.60
CA LEU A 7 2.20 8.23 6.06
C LEU A 7 2.20 8.07 7.58
N ALA A 8 3.38 8.08 8.22
CA ALA A 8 3.53 7.84 9.66
C ALA A 8 3.10 9.03 10.52
N VAL A 9 3.30 10.28 10.06
CA VAL A 9 2.93 11.48 10.83
C VAL A 9 1.40 11.59 11.00
N PRO A 10 0.56 11.44 9.97
CA PRO A 10 -0.89 11.41 10.16
C PRO A 10 -1.37 10.24 11.04
N ALA A 11 -0.76 9.05 10.89
CA ALA A 11 -1.09 7.88 11.71
C ALA A 11 -0.69 8.04 13.19
N ALA A 12 0.39 8.76 13.48
CA ALA A 12 0.86 9.03 14.85
C ALA A 12 0.17 10.24 15.51
N VAL A 13 -0.33 11.20 14.72
CA VAL A 13 -1.07 12.38 15.21
C VAL A 13 -2.56 12.06 15.48
N TYR A 14 -3.05 10.94 14.95
CA TYR A 14 -4.39 10.40 15.19
C TYR A 14 -4.88 10.41 16.66
N PRO A 15 -4.07 10.05 17.69
CA PRO A 15 -4.53 10.07 19.08
C PRO A 15 -4.70 11.49 19.67
N ALA A 16 -4.13 12.52 19.04
CA ALA A 16 -4.06 13.88 19.60
C ALA A 16 -5.09 14.86 19.00
N ALA A 17 -5.71 14.54 17.86
CA ALA A 17 -6.59 15.44 17.11
C ALA A 17 -8.11 15.17 17.30
N SER A 18 -8.49 14.28 18.22
CA SER A 18 -9.84 13.72 18.40
C SER A 18 -10.90 14.66 19.01
N ARG A 19 -10.80 15.98 18.81
CA ARG A 19 -11.78 16.94 19.37
C ARG A 19 -12.76 17.55 18.36
N HIS A 20 -12.59 17.39 17.05
CA HIS A 20 -13.49 18.04 16.07
C HIS A 20 -13.78 17.31 14.74
N ALA A 21 -13.54 16.00 14.59
CA ALA A 21 -13.65 15.35 13.27
C ALA A 21 -14.65 14.18 13.20
N THR A 22 -15.91 14.51 12.93
CA THR A 22 -17.01 13.55 12.71
C THR A 22 -16.74 12.53 11.60
N ALA A 23 -15.93 12.85 10.57
CA ALA A 23 -15.55 11.90 9.52
C ALA A 23 -14.42 10.93 9.93
N LEU A 24 -13.54 11.36 10.83
CA LEU A 24 -12.43 10.53 11.33
C LEU A 24 -12.90 9.57 12.43
N ASP A 25 -13.90 9.96 13.21
CA ASP A 25 -14.54 9.09 14.21
C ASP A 25 -15.34 7.95 13.56
N LEU A 26 -15.94 8.20 12.39
CA LEU A 26 -16.60 7.16 11.58
C LEU A 26 -15.57 6.17 10.98
N LEU A 27 -14.42 6.68 10.54
CA LEU A 27 -13.29 5.87 10.07
C LEU A 27 -12.72 4.99 11.20
N ALA A 28 -12.57 5.56 12.40
CA ALA A 28 -12.12 4.85 13.60
C ALA A 28 -13.08 3.73 14.01
N ALA A 29 -14.39 4.00 13.93
CA ALA A 29 -15.44 3.02 14.22
C ALA A 29 -15.49 1.89 13.19
N GLU A 30 -15.24 2.18 11.90
CA GLU A 30 -15.18 1.20 10.83
C GLU A 30 -13.94 0.30 10.93
N LEU A 31 -12.78 0.89 11.27
CA LEU A 31 -11.53 0.16 11.54
C LEU A 31 -11.62 -0.72 12.80
N ALA A 32 -12.37 -0.29 13.81
CA ALA A 32 -12.59 -1.06 15.03
C ALA A 32 -13.61 -2.21 14.87
N GLY A 33 -14.45 -2.17 13.83
CA GLY A 33 -15.53 -3.12 13.59
C GLY A 33 -15.15 -4.38 12.81
N ASP A 34 -14.06 -4.36 12.05
CA ASP A 34 -13.66 -5.46 11.16
C ASP A 34 -12.22 -5.92 11.42
N ALA A 35 -12.08 -6.95 12.27
CA ALA A 35 -10.81 -7.57 12.59
C ALA A 35 -10.06 -8.07 11.33
N GLY A 36 -10.79 -8.43 10.26
CA GLY A 36 -10.20 -8.83 8.99
C GLY A 36 -9.55 -7.66 8.25
N MET A 37 -10.15 -6.47 8.30
CA MET A 37 -9.59 -5.26 7.69
C MET A 37 -8.34 -4.79 8.42
N MET A 38 -8.34 -4.82 9.77
CA MET A 38 -7.16 -4.48 10.57
C MET A 38 -5.99 -5.40 10.25
N GLN A 39 -6.22 -6.72 10.17
CA GLN A 39 -5.20 -7.69 9.80
C GLN A 39 -4.61 -7.43 8.40
N GLN A 40 -5.45 -7.04 7.43
CA GLN A 40 -4.98 -6.70 6.08
C GLN A 40 -4.13 -5.42 6.08
N ILE A 41 -4.55 -4.38 6.79
CA ILE A 41 -3.81 -3.11 6.89
C ILE A 41 -2.45 -3.35 7.56
N GLU A 42 -2.41 -4.11 8.63
CA GLU A 42 -1.16 -4.50 9.30
C GLU A 42 -0.25 -5.29 8.35
N GLY A 43 -0.80 -6.28 7.63
CA GLY A 43 -0.05 -7.05 6.64
C GLY A 43 0.55 -6.18 5.53
N ILE A 44 -0.21 -5.21 5.02
CA ILE A 44 0.26 -4.26 4.01
C ILE A 44 1.33 -3.32 4.58
N ALA A 45 1.14 -2.80 5.80
CA ALA A 45 2.09 -1.89 6.44
C ALA A 45 3.44 -2.56 6.72
N VAL A 46 3.42 -3.79 7.26
CA VAL A 46 4.63 -4.60 7.47
C VAL A 46 5.30 -4.91 6.14
N GLY A 47 4.54 -5.33 5.13
CA GLY A 47 5.04 -5.59 3.79
C GLY A 47 5.71 -4.37 3.16
N ALA A 48 5.07 -3.20 3.24
CA ALA A 48 5.60 -1.94 2.73
C ALA A 48 6.91 -1.55 3.43
N LEU A 49 6.99 -1.70 4.75
CA LEU A 49 8.22 -1.44 5.50
C LEU A 49 9.37 -2.37 5.08
N LEU A 50 9.09 -3.67 4.93
CA LEU A 50 10.09 -4.64 4.48
C LEU A 50 10.60 -4.34 3.07
N LEU A 51 9.71 -4.01 2.13
CA LEU A 51 10.09 -3.62 0.77
C LEU A 51 10.91 -2.33 0.75
N PHE A 52 10.57 -1.36 1.61
CA PHE A 52 11.34 -0.14 1.76
C PHE A 52 12.75 -0.39 2.31
N LEU A 53 12.88 -1.18 3.37
CA LEU A 53 14.18 -1.54 3.94
C LEU A 53 15.03 -2.32 2.91
N MET A 54 14.40 -3.22 2.16
CA MET A 54 15.07 -3.95 1.07
C MET A 54 15.52 -3.01 -0.06
N GLY A 55 14.69 -2.05 -0.47
CA GLY A 55 15.09 -1.03 -1.44
C GLY A 55 16.26 -0.17 -0.96
N LEU A 56 16.22 0.30 0.29
CA LEU A 56 17.32 1.06 0.89
C LEU A 56 18.61 0.23 0.99
N ALA A 57 18.49 -1.07 1.29
CA ALA A 57 19.62 -1.99 1.30
C ALA A 57 20.17 -2.25 -0.11
N ASP A 58 19.31 -2.32 -1.13
CA ASP A 58 19.71 -2.48 -2.53
C ASP A 58 20.51 -1.26 -3.02
N ASP A 59 20.07 -0.05 -2.71
CA ASP A 59 20.78 1.18 -3.05
C ASP A 59 22.19 1.22 -2.46
N ARG A 60 22.38 0.62 -1.27
CA ARG A 60 23.65 0.70 -0.54
C ARG A 60 24.61 -0.44 -0.83
N TRP A 61 24.09 -1.63 -1.12
CA TRP A 61 24.89 -2.87 -1.24
C TRP A 61 24.72 -3.60 -2.58
N ASN A 62 23.88 -3.09 -3.50
CA ASN A 62 23.59 -3.68 -4.80
C ASN A 62 23.25 -5.17 -4.70
N LEU A 63 22.08 -5.47 -4.14
CA LEU A 63 21.68 -6.83 -3.79
C LEU A 63 21.52 -7.69 -5.04
N SER A 64 21.81 -8.98 -4.91
CA SER A 64 21.56 -9.93 -6.00
C SER A 64 20.06 -9.98 -6.33
N TRP A 65 19.74 -10.11 -7.62
CA TRP A 65 18.35 -10.21 -8.11
C TRP A 65 17.56 -11.34 -7.44
N LYS A 66 18.24 -12.44 -7.05
CA LYS A 66 17.63 -13.58 -6.35
C LYS A 66 17.13 -13.19 -4.95
N LEU A 67 17.91 -12.39 -4.21
CA LEU A 67 17.52 -11.92 -2.87
C LEU A 67 16.31 -10.98 -2.96
N ARG A 68 16.32 -10.06 -3.93
CA ARG A 68 15.20 -9.13 -4.17
C ARG A 68 13.89 -9.87 -4.44
N LEU A 69 13.92 -10.84 -5.37
CA LEU A 69 12.75 -11.67 -5.66
C LEU A 69 12.32 -12.53 -4.46
N GLY A 70 13.26 -13.06 -3.69
CA GLY A 70 12.97 -13.82 -2.47
C GLY A 70 12.22 -12.99 -1.43
N VAL A 71 12.69 -11.76 -1.16
CA VAL A 71 12.02 -10.85 -0.22
C VAL A 71 10.64 -10.43 -0.74
N GLN A 72 10.53 -10.07 -2.03
CA GLN A 72 9.24 -9.72 -2.64
C GLN A 72 8.24 -10.88 -2.56
N PHE A 73 8.68 -12.12 -2.79
CA PHE A 73 7.85 -13.30 -2.64
C PHE A 73 7.38 -13.49 -1.20
N LEU A 74 8.27 -13.35 -0.22
CA LEU A 74 7.91 -13.48 1.21
C LEU A 74 6.91 -12.41 1.64
N VAL A 75 7.10 -11.17 1.20
CA VAL A 75 6.16 -10.07 1.47
C VAL A 75 4.80 -10.35 0.83
N ALA A 76 4.77 -10.78 -0.44
CA ALA A 76 3.54 -11.10 -1.14
C ALA A 76 2.80 -12.31 -0.54
N ALA A 77 3.53 -13.35 -0.13
CA ALA A 77 3.00 -14.50 0.60
C ALA A 77 2.42 -14.07 1.97
N GLY A 78 3.11 -13.20 2.70
CA GLY A 78 2.63 -12.65 3.96
C GLY A 78 1.34 -11.83 3.79
N ALA A 79 1.29 -10.95 2.80
CA ALA A 79 0.09 -10.15 2.49
C ALA A 79 -1.11 -11.05 2.11
N THR A 80 -0.90 -12.07 1.28
CA THR A 80 -1.97 -13.02 0.91
C THR A 80 -2.41 -13.92 2.06
N ALA A 81 -1.53 -14.21 3.02
CA ALA A 81 -1.88 -14.88 4.27
C ALA A 81 -2.69 -13.99 5.21
N ALA A 82 -2.44 -12.67 5.22
CA ALA A 82 -3.23 -11.66 5.93
C ALA A 82 -4.61 -11.37 5.30
N GLY A 83 -4.94 -12.03 4.18
CA GLY A 83 -6.24 -11.90 3.52
C GLY A 83 -6.26 -10.97 2.32
N VAL A 84 -5.14 -10.31 1.98
CA VAL A 84 -5.03 -9.47 0.78
C VAL A 84 -5.04 -10.36 -0.46
N ARG A 85 -6.18 -10.47 -1.14
CA ARG A 85 -6.35 -11.37 -2.30
C ARG A 85 -7.16 -10.70 -3.40
N ALA A 86 -6.70 -10.84 -4.63
CA ALA A 86 -7.48 -10.47 -5.80
C ALA A 86 -8.72 -11.36 -5.91
N THR A 87 -9.89 -10.73 -6.08
CA THR A 87 -11.13 -11.44 -6.41
C THR A 87 -11.07 -11.87 -7.87
N VAL A 88 -10.72 -13.12 -8.10
CA VAL A 88 -10.74 -13.75 -9.42
C VAL A 88 -12.03 -14.53 -9.51
N PHE A 89 -12.83 -14.32 -10.57
CA PHE A 89 -14.11 -15.02 -10.82
C PHE A 89 -13.90 -16.49 -11.22
N VAL A 90 -13.07 -17.20 -10.47
CA VAL A 90 -12.66 -18.59 -10.70
C VAL A 90 -12.83 -19.35 -9.39
N ALA A 91 -13.35 -20.58 -9.48
CA ALA A 91 -13.75 -21.36 -8.32
C ALA A 91 -12.57 -21.81 -7.43
N GLN A 92 -11.36 -21.91 -8.00
CA GLN A 92 -10.18 -22.43 -7.33
C GLN A 92 -9.43 -21.34 -6.55
N PRO A 93 -9.37 -21.42 -5.20
CA PRO A 93 -8.77 -20.37 -4.37
C PRO A 93 -7.27 -20.16 -4.61
N TRP A 94 -6.54 -21.21 -4.99
CA TRP A 94 -5.10 -21.14 -5.24
C TRP A 94 -4.75 -20.26 -6.44
N ILE A 95 -5.67 -20.09 -7.39
CA ILE A 95 -5.46 -19.22 -8.56
C ILE A 95 -5.43 -17.76 -8.13
N GLY A 96 -6.39 -17.33 -7.28
CA GLY A 96 -6.40 -15.96 -6.74
C GLY A 96 -5.16 -15.64 -5.92
N ILE A 97 -4.70 -16.60 -5.10
CA ILE A 97 -3.47 -16.45 -4.31
C ILE A 97 -2.25 -16.28 -5.22
N THR A 98 -2.06 -17.19 -6.18
CA THR A 98 -0.93 -17.13 -7.12
C THR A 98 -0.93 -15.85 -7.93
N ILE A 99 -2.09 -15.44 -8.45
CA ILE A 99 -2.23 -14.18 -9.20
C ILE A 99 -1.86 -13.00 -8.31
N THR A 100 -2.32 -12.96 -7.07
CA THR A 100 -2.00 -11.86 -6.15
C THR A 100 -0.50 -11.80 -5.84
N ILE A 101 0.15 -12.95 -5.62
CA ILE A 101 1.59 -13.00 -5.38
C ILE A 101 2.35 -12.48 -6.59
N LEU A 102 2.04 -13.00 -7.78
CA LEU A 102 2.66 -12.56 -9.02
C LEU A 102 2.41 -11.08 -9.28
N TRP A 103 1.20 -10.59 -9.00
CA TRP A 103 0.83 -9.19 -9.16
C TRP A 103 1.70 -8.26 -8.31
N ILE A 104 1.87 -8.58 -7.03
CA ILE A 104 2.72 -7.80 -6.11
C ILE A 104 4.17 -7.84 -6.58
N MET A 105 4.70 -9.01 -6.93
CA MET A 105 6.10 -9.16 -7.38
C MET A 105 6.36 -8.38 -8.68
N VAL A 106 5.47 -8.53 -9.67
CA VAL A 106 5.59 -7.85 -10.97
C VAL A 106 5.50 -6.34 -10.80
N LEU A 107 4.52 -5.83 -10.03
CA LEU A 107 4.39 -4.40 -9.80
C LEU A 107 5.58 -3.83 -9.03
N THR A 108 6.05 -4.52 -7.98
CA THR A 108 7.20 -4.03 -7.19
C THR A 108 8.45 -3.96 -8.05
N ASN A 109 8.71 -4.99 -8.86
CA ASN A 109 9.84 -5.00 -9.77
C ASN A 109 9.70 -3.93 -10.88
N ALA A 110 8.51 -3.77 -11.46
CA ALA A 110 8.25 -2.74 -12.46
C ALA A 110 8.46 -1.33 -11.91
N MET A 111 7.98 -1.04 -10.69
CA MET A 111 8.16 0.25 -10.03
C MET A 111 9.64 0.54 -9.74
N ASN A 112 10.41 -0.46 -9.30
CA ASN A 112 11.87 -0.30 -9.11
C ASN A 112 12.60 -0.01 -10.44
N PHE A 113 12.17 -0.62 -11.54
CA PHE A 113 12.71 -0.29 -12.88
C PHE A 113 12.36 1.14 -13.31
N LEU A 114 11.16 1.62 -13.00
CA LEU A 114 10.72 2.99 -13.31
C LEU A 114 11.41 4.04 -12.43
N ASP A 115 11.83 3.69 -11.23
CA ASP A 115 12.49 4.60 -10.28
C ASP A 115 13.94 4.93 -10.69
N ASN A 116 14.54 4.14 -11.59
CA ASN A 116 15.81 4.49 -12.24
C ASN A 116 15.68 5.67 -13.22
N MET A 117 14.48 6.22 -13.43
CA MET A 117 14.21 7.41 -14.23
C MET A 117 13.67 8.53 -13.32
N ASP A 118 14.42 9.63 -13.18
CA ASP A 118 14.15 10.74 -12.24
C ASP A 118 12.67 11.16 -12.21
N GLY A 119 12.01 10.97 -11.07
CA GLY A 119 10.66 11.48 -10.77
C GLY A 119 9.49 10.82 -11.49
N LEU A 120 9.73 9.94 -12.48
CA LEU A 120 8.67 9.26 -13.24
C LEU A 120 7.86 8.29 -12.35
N SER A 121 8.56 7.50 -11.54
CA SER A 121 7.96 6.54 -10.60
C SER A 121 7.00 7.23 -9.61
N ALA A 122 7.45 8.33 -9.00
CA ALA A 122 6.62 9.11 -8.08
C ALA A 122 5.41 9.76 -8.78
N GLY A 123 5.56 10.25 -10.01
CA GLY A 123 4.44 10.78 -10.81
C GLY A 123 3.37 9.73 -11.12
N ILE A 124 3.77 8.54 -11.55
CA ILE A 124 2.86 7.41 -11.78
C ILE A 124 2.16 7.01 -10.48
N GLY A 125 2.89 6.96 -9.36
CA GLY A 125 2.34 6.68 -8.05
C GLY A 125 1.25 7.67 -7.61
N VAL A 126 1.43 8.96 -7.86
CA VAL A 126 0.41 9.99 -7.59
C VAL A 126 -0.86 9.73 -8.40
N ILE A 127 -0.72 9.51 -9.71
CA ILE A 127 -1.86 9.27 -10.61
C ILE A 127 -2.60 8.00 -10.19
N ALA A 128 -1.88 6.89 -9.98
CA ALA A 128 -2.47 5.62 -9.59
C ALA A 128 -3.23 5.72 -8.25
N SER A 129 -2.65 6.42 -7.28
CA SER A 129 -3.27 6.60 -5.95
C SER A 129 -4.56 7.43 -6.03
N LEU A 130 -4.54 8.55 -6.75
CA LEU A 130 -5.71 9.41 -6.91
C LEU A 130 -6.83 8.73 -7.72
N MET A 131 -6.48 8.02 -8.80
CA MET A 131 -7.47 7.28 -9.59
C MET A 131 -8.10 6.16 -8.76
N SER A 132 -7.30 5.41 -8.00
CA SER A 132 -7.81 4.33 -7.14
C SER A 132 -8.71 4.89 -6.03
N ALA A 133 -8.32 6.00 -5.39
CA ALA A 133 -9.16 6.67 -4.40
C ALA A 133 -10.49 7.16 -5.00
N ALA A 134 -10.46 7.75 -6.20
CA ALA A 134 -11.66 8.20 -6.89
C ALA A 134 -12.61 7.03 -7.22
N ILE A 135 -12.08 5.90 -7.68
CA ILE A 135 -12.88 4.70 -7.96
C ILE A 135 -13.56 4.19 -6.68
N LEU A 136 -12.81 4.09 -5.57
CA LEU A 136 -13.30 3.58 -4.29
C LEU A 136 -14.33 4.49 -3.59
N VAL A 137 -14.44 5.74 -4.00
CA VAL A 137 -15.42 6.69 -3.45
C VAL A 137 -16.60 6.91 -4.40
N LEU A 138 -16.36 6.97 -5.71
CA LEU A 138 -17.36 7.44 -6.69
C LEU A 138 -17.96 6.34 -7.55
N MET A 139 -17.30 5.19 -7.70
CA MET A 139 -17.68 4.16 -8.68
C MET A 139 -18.14 2.83 -8.06
N VAL A 140 -17.97 2.65 -6.74
CA VAL A 140 -18.39 1.44 -6.01
C VAL A 140 -19.71 1.66 -5.29
N ARG A 141 -20.46 0.58 -5.05
CA ARG A 141 -21.77 0.64 -4.38
C ARG A 141 -21.66 1.06 -2.92
N GLU A 142 -20.69 0.49 -2.21
CA GLU A 142 -20.35 0.84 -0.83
C GLU A 142 -18.97 1.50 -0.82
N PRO A 143 -18.87 2.79 -0.47
CA PRO A 143 -17.61 3.52 -0.54
C PRO A 143 -16.62 3.03 0.53
N HIS A 144 -15.40 2.71 0.12
CA HIS A 144 -14.34 2.26 1.04
C HIS A 144 -13.48 3.45 1.49
N LEU A 145 -14.03 4.28 2.37
CA LEU A 145 -13.42 5.55 2.80
C LEU A 145 -12.06 5.37 3.48
N SER A 146 -11.92 4.31 4.29
CA SER A 146 -10.67 3.94 4.97
C SER A 146 -9.50 3.76 4.01
N VAL A 147 -9.71 3.01 2.93
CA VAL A 147 -8.66 2.73 1.93
C VAL A 147 -8.41 3.95 1.05
N ALA A 148 -9.47 4.64 0.64
CA ALA A 148 -9.36 5.87 -0.15
C ALA A 148 -8.55 6.95 0.59
N PHE A 149 -8.74 7.09 1.91
CA PHE A 149 -7.98 8.02 2.74
C PHE A 149 -6.49 7.73 2.73
N VAL A 150 -6.09 6.46 2.91
CA VAL A 150 -4.68 6.03 2.84
C VAL A 150 -4.07 6.33 1.47
N LEU A 151 -4.82 6.11 0.38
CA LEU A 151 -4.36 6.43 -0.98
C LEU A 151 -4.19 7.93 -1.22
N VAL A 152 -5.07 8.77 -0.67
CA VAL A 152 -4.91 10.24 -0.76
C VAL A 152 -3.71 10.72 0.04
N LEU A 153 -3.48 10.16 1.25
CA LEU A 153 -2.27 10.44 2.02
C LEU A 153 -1.00 10.03 1.25
N LEU A 154 -1.01 8.85 0.63
CA LEU A 154 0.08 8.39 -0.23
C LEU A 154 0.32 9.36 -1.39
N ALA A 155 -0.73 9.78 -2.11
CA ALA A 155 -0.62 10.75 -3.18
C ALA A 155 -0.01 12.09 -2.72
N GLY A 156 -0.44 12.61 -1.56
CA GLY A 156 0.12 13.82 -0.97
C GLY A 156 1.60 13.67 -0.61
N SER A 157 1.98 12.52 -0.03
CA SER A 157 3.36 12.23 0.34
C SER A 157 4.29 12.10 -0.88
N LEU A 158 3.82 11.47 -1.96
CA LEU A 158 4.53 11.36 -3.24
C LEU A 158 4.63 12.72 -3.94
N ARG A 159 3.58 13.54 -3.87
CA ARG A 159 3.61 14.89 -4.42
C ARG A 159 4.63 15.78 -3.69
N GLY A 160 4.71 15.68 -2.36
CA GLY A 160 5.71 16.40 -1.57
C GLY A 160 7.15 15.97 -1.85
N PHE A 161 7.37 14.73 -2.30
CA PHE A 161 8.68 14.24 -2.75
C PHE A 161 9.10 14.80 -4.11
N LEU A 162 8.14 15.18 -4.97
CA LEU A 162 8.39 15.72 -6.31
C LEU A 162 8.68 17.25 -6.34
N CYS A 163 8.54 17.93 -5.20
CA CYS A 163 8.79 19.37 -5.04
C CYS A 163 10.22 19.63 -4.57
#